data_AF-A0A3L6NXY1-F1
#
_entry.id   AF-A0A3L6NXY1-F1
#
_cell.length_a   1.000
_cell.length_b   1.000
_cell.length_c   1.000
_cell.angle_alpha   90.00
_cell.angle_beta   90.00
_cell.angle_gamma   90.00
#
_symmetry.space_group_name_H-M   'P 1'
#
loop_
_entity.id
_entity.type
_entity.pdbx_description
1 polymer ?
#
loop_
_entity_poly.entity_id
_entity_poly.type
_entity_poly.pdbx_seq_one_letter_code
_entity_poly.pdbx_strand_id
1 'polypeptide(L)'
;MPLWDPTAITSRFLQTSQQVSFTYSKPGFPDLSLSSAAYSSPPSPQLYSTFEDSHGAILASPAPSPDEDALCRQQIKAVLNEARYQGRIYPIQPLAHPDHIFIGSLNNAVRDVAIASGLRFGSTPKYEYKKFIFRIDELQVPADPKLPAGMVWGTGTAWDCELVKSRTSVPRSVELLLNLPSLFIKLENGTPVAWAFLAVDGSLCSVHCEEPFRRRGLAKTVSAKLLRTKTSSFGNDNFAAADVAPDNTSSQEMCKSLNGSVHWAGSW
;
A
#
# COMPACT_ATOMS: atom_id res chain seq x y z
N MET A 1 10.75 7.59 -36.82
CA MET A 1 10.95 8.15 -35.46
C MET A 1 11.31 7.00 -34.55
N PRO A 2 12.45 7.02 -33.84
CA PRO A 2 12.88 5.86 -33.07
C PRO A 2 12.02 5.76 -31.81
N LEU A 3 10.98 4.93 -31.89
CA LEU A 3 10.32 4.33 -30.74
C LEU A 3 11.23 3.22 -30.25
N TRP A 4 11.88 3.43 -29.10
CA TRP A 4 12.50 2.45 -28.21
C TRP A 4 13.87 2.97 -27.74
N ASP A 5 13.93 3.34 -26.46
CA ASP A 5 15.17 3.32 -25.70
C ASP A 5 14.97 2.35 -24.52
N PRO A 6 15.57 1.15 -24.56
CA PRO A 6 15.49 0.20 -23.46
C PRO A 6 16.19 0.71 -22.19
N THR A 7 16.94 1.82 -22.26
CA THR A 7 17.54 2.48 -21.10
C THR A 7 16.59 3.46 -20.39
N ALA A 8 15.38 3.70 -20.92
CA ALA A 8 14.34 4.49 -20.27
C ALA A 8 13.65 3.77 -19.09
N ILE A 9 14.10 2.56 -18.74
CA ILE A 9 13.96 2.04 -17.38
C ILE A 9 14.90 2.87 -16.52
N THR A 10 14.39 3.96 -15.95
CA THR A 10 15.18 4.74 -15.01
C THR A 10 15.32 3.91 -13.73
N SER A 11 16.40 3.14 -13.61
CA SER A 11 16.78 2.50 -12.35
C SER A 11 17.18 3.59 -11.37
N ARG A 12 16.27 4.08 -10.54
CA ARG A 12 16.68 4.79 -9.33
C ARG A 12 17.02 3.75 -8.28
N PHE A 13 18.30 3.40 -8.22
CA PHE A 13 18.90 2.75 -7.04
C PHE A 13 18.82 3.73 -5.87
N LEU A 14 17.68 3.78 -5.17
CA LEU A 14 17.65 4.33 -3.83
C LEU A 14 18.18 3.23 -2.91
N GLN A 15 19.49 3.28 -2.71
CA GLN A 15 20.23 2.37 -1.85
C GLN A 15 19.93 2.70 -0.38
N THR A 16 18.73 2.38 0.07
CA THR A 16 18.47 2.01 1.46
C THR A 16 18.32 0.50 1.51
N SER A 17 19.44 -0.20 1.27
CA SER A 17 19.75 -1.64 1.49
C SER A 17 18.72 -2.77 1.24
N GLN A 18 17.46 -2.54 0.92
CA GLN A 18 16.40 -3.56 0.91
C GLN A 18 15.26 -3.30 -0.09
N GLN A 19 15.32 -2.26 -0.93
CA GLN A 19 14.23 -1.93 -1.88
C GLN A 19 14.75 -1.69 -3.31
N VAL A 20 14.12 -2.31 -4.32
CA VAL A 20 14.36 -2.04 -5.76
C VAL A 20 13.04 -1.59 -6.39
N SER A 21 12.97 -0.35 -6.86
CA SER A 21 11.77 0.18 -7.51
C SER A 21 12.01 0.43 -9.00
N PHE A 22 11.03 0.05 -9.84
CA PHE A 22 10.99 0.33 -11.26
C PHE A 22 9.71 1.11 -11.55
N THR A 23 9.82 2.40 -11.86
CA THR A 23 8.67 3.20 -12.25
C THR A 23 8.71 3.41 -13.76
N TYR A 24 7.66 3.03 -14.46
CA TYR A 24 7.44 3.42 -15.85
C TYR A 24 6.34 4.46 -15.90
N SER A 25 6.64 5.62 -16.48
CA SER A 25 5.68 6.70 -16.69
C SER A 25 5.67 7.12 -18.14
N LYS A 26 4.48 7.15 -18.76
CA LYS A 26 4.27 7.76 -20.08
C LYS A 26 3.01 8.64 -20.01
N PRO A 27 3.06 9.90 -20.49
CA PRO A 27 1.89 10.78 -20.49
C PRO A 27 0.70 10.13 -21.21
N GLY A 28 -0.43 9.99 -20.53
CA GLY A 28 -1.64 9.34 -21.04
C GLY A 28 -1.68 7.82 -20.94
N PHE A 29 -0.74 7.19 -20.21
CA PHE A 29 -0.61 5.75 -20.03
C PHE A 29 -0.39 5.38 -18.55
N PRO A 30 -0.62 4.12 -18.15
CA PRO A 30 -0.53 3.73 -16.75
C PRO A 30 0.90 3.87 -16.19
N ASP A 31 0.99 4.49 -15.03
CA ASP A 31 2.19 4.47 -14.20
C ASP A 31 2.30 3.09 -13.53
N LEU A 32 3.12 2.21 -14.10
CA LEU A 32 3.45 0.94 -13.48
C LEU A 32 4.66 1.16 -12.55
N SER A 33 4.38 1.24 -11.26
CA SER A 33 5.37 1.33 -10.19
C SER A 33 5.64 -0.07 -9.61
N LEU A 34 6.72 -0.71 -10.04
CA LEU A 34 7.33 -1.84 -9.35
C LEU A 34 8.03 -1.34 -8.11
N SER A 35 7.83 -1.97 -6.97
CA SER A 35 8.83 -1.92 -5.90
C SER A 35 8.93 -3.29 -5.27
N SER A 36 10.16 -3.81 -5.22
CA SER A 36 10.50 -5.01 -4.48
C SER A 36 11.15 -4.62 -3.19
N ALA A 37 10.73 -5.25 -2.11
CA ALA A 37 11.29 -4.97 -0.83
C ALA A 37 11.35 -6.22 0.05
N ALA A 38 12.52 -6.44 0.64
CA ALA A 38 12.85 -7.59 1.46
C ALA A 38 12.62 -7.27 2.95
N TYR A 39 11.35 -7.31 3.40
CA TYR A 39 10.98 -6.96 4.78
C TYR A 39 10.83 -8.16 5.73
N SER A 40 11.03 -9.39 5.25
CA SER A 40 10.91 -10.62 6.02
C SER A 40 12.26 -11.32 6.13
N SER A 41 12.44 -12.14 7.18
CA SER A 41 13.56 -13.06 7.29
C SER A 41 13.00 -14.50 7.29
N PRO A 42 13.23 -15.31 6.24
CA PRO A 42 14.01 -14.98 5.03
C PRO A 42 13.28 -13.98 4.11
N PRO A 43 14.02 -13.24 3.27
CA PRO A 43 13.45 -12.24 2.38
C PRO A 43 12.53 -12.87 1.32
N SER A 44 11.51 -12.12 0.91
CA SER A 44 10.58 -12.48 -0.18
C SER A 44 10.41 -11.29 -1.13
N PRO A 45 10.50 -11.49 -2.46
CA PRO A 45 10.28 -10.42 -3.42
C PRO A 45 8.81 -10.00 -3.40
N GLN A 46 8.59 -8.71 -3.19
CA GLN A 46 7.28 -8.07 -3.25
C GLN A 46 7.15 -7.28 -4.56
N LEU A 47 5.93 -7.10 -5.04
CA LEU A 47 5.61 -6.29 -6.21
C LEU A 47 4.37 -5.47 -5.87
N TYR A 48 4.38 -4.18 -6.15
CA TYR A 48 3.17 -3.35 -6.09
C TYR A 48 2.71 -3.01 -7.50
N SER A 49 1.41 -2.88 -7.72
CA SER A 49 0.86 -2.48 -9.02
C SER A 49 -0.34 -1.58 -8.86
N THR A 50 -0.18 -0.32 -9.24
CA THR A 50 -1.28 0.65 -9.31
C THR A 50 -1.72 0.79 -10.76
N PHE A 51 -3.03 0.86 -10.98
CA PHE A 51 -3.62 1.33 -12.23
C PHE A 51 -4.56 2.45 -11.83
N GLU A 52 -4.24 3.66 -12.28
CA GLU A 52 -5.17 4.78 -12.15
C GLU A 52 -6.26 4.59 -13.21
N ASP A 53 -7.27 3.77 -12.92
CA ASP A 53 -8.56 3.91 -13.59
C ASP A 53 -9.29 5.10 -13.01
N SER A 54 -9.91 5.87 -13.91
CA SER A 54 -10.66 7.05 -13.54
C SER A 54 -12.02 6.60 -13.01
N HIS A 55 -12.08 6.25 -11.73
CA HIS A 55 -13.35 6.02 -11.06
C HIS A 55 -13.77 7.25 -10.26
N GLY A 56 -14.64 8.05 -10.87
CA GLY A 56 -15.29 9.20 -10.26
C GLY A 56 -14.50 10.51 -10.41
N ALA A 57 -15.08 11.45 -11.16
CA ALA A 57 -14.68 12.86 -11.36
C ALA A 57 -13.62 13.20 -12.43
N ILE A 58 -12.78 12.26 -12.87
CA ILE A 58 -11.94 12.44 -14.07
C ILE A 58 -12.59 11.63 -15.20
N LEU A 59 -12.79 12.23 -16.39
CA LEU A 59 -13.28 11.51 -17.58
C LEU A 59 -12.46 10.22 -17.69
N ALA A 60 -13.15 9.07 -17.67
CA ALA A 60 -12.51 7.77 -17.88
C ALA A 60 -11.51 7.91 -19.03
N SER A 61 -10.22 7.66 -18.76
CA SER A 61 -9.22 7.61 -19.81
C SER A 61 -9.79 6.74 -20.95
N PRO A 62 -9.70 7.18 -22.22
CA PRO A 62 -10.22 6.42 -23.33
C PRO A 62 -9.73 4.98 -23.22
N ALA A 63 -10.61 4.02 -23.51
CA ALA A 63 -10.19 2.62 -23.56
C ALA A 63 -8.98 2.51 -24.49
N PRO A 64 -7.90 1.81 -24.09
CA PRO A 64 -6.71 1.69 -24.91
C PRO A 64 -7.09 1.07 -26.25
N SER A 65 -6.48 1.57 -27.34
CA SER A 65 -6.57 0.92 -28.64
C SER A 65 -6.02 -0.51 -28.57
N PRO A 66 -6.35 -1.40 -29.52
CA PRO A 66 -5.84 -2.77 -29.54
C PRO A 66 -4.32 -2.87 -29.47
N ASP A 67 -3.60 -1.95 -30.12
CA ASP A 67 -2.14 -1.90 -30.10
C ASP A 67 -1.60 -1.46 -28.73
N GLU A 68 -2.29 -0.53 -28.06
CA GLU A 68 -1.94 -0.06 -26.72
C GLU A 68 -2.20 -1.13 -25.65
N ASP A 69 -3.31 -1.86 -25.75
CA ASP A 69 -3.61 -3.02 -24.89
C ASP A 69 -2.55 -4.11 -25.08
N ALA A 70 -2.22 -4.46 -26.33
CA ALA A 70 -1.18 -5.44 -26.63
C ALA A 70 0.19 -5.03 -26.05
N LEU A 71 0.56 -3.76 -26.16
CA LEU A 71 1.79 -3.23 -25.58
C LEU A 71 1.79 -3.31 -24.04
N CYS A 72 0.70 -2.91 -23.38
CA CYS A 72 0.56 -3.01 -21.92
C CYS A 72 0.72 -4.47 -21.45
N ARG A 73 0.11 -5.42 -22.18
CA ARG A 73 0.27 -6.86 -21.90
C ARG A 73 1.72 -7.32 -22.02
N GLN A 74 2.42 -6.88 -23.06
CA GLN A 74 3.82 -7.21 -23.25
C GLN A 74 4.69 -6.64 -22.11
N GLN A 75 4.40 -5.42 -21.67
CA GLN A 75 5.13 -4.75 -20.58
C GLN A 75 4.92 -5.46 -19.23
N ILE A 76 3.68 -5.78 -18.88
CA ILE A 76 3.35 -6.53 -17.65
C ILE A 76 4.11 -7.87 -17.64
N LYS A 77 4.13 -8.59 -18.77
CA LYS A 77 4.90 -9.84 -18.90
C LYS A 77 6.40 -9.62 -18.68
N ALA A 78 6.98 -8.60 -19.32
CA ALA A 78 8.42 -8.31 -19.22
C ALA A 78 8.83 -8.03 -17.76
N VAL A 79 8.01 -7.22 -17.08
CA VAL A 79 8.18 -6.86 -15.68
C VAL A 79 8.11 -8.08 -14.75
N LEU A 80 7.11 -8.94 -14.93
CA LEU A 80 6.96 -10.15 -14.11
C LEU A 80 8.11 -11.14 -14.34
N ASN A 81 8.61 -11.25 -15.58
CA ASN A 81 9.77 -12.06 -15.90
C ASN A 81 11.05 -11.51 -15.25
N GLU A 82 11.22 -10.18 -15.24
CA GLU A 82 12.35 -9.54 -14.57
C GLU A 82 12.29 -9.75 -13.06
N ALA A 83 11.14 -9.55 -12.42
CA ALA A 83 10.97 -9.83 -10.99
C ALA A 83 11.30 -11.29 -10.65
N ARG A 84 10.93 -12.23 -11.52
CA ARG A 84 11.29 -13.66 -11.39
C ARG A 84 12.79 -13.90 -11.53
N TYR A 85 13.42 -13.25 -12.51
CA TYR A 85 14.86 -13.34 -12.72
C TYR A 85 15.62 -12.81 -11.50
N GLN A 86 15.28 -11.60 -11.05
CA GLN A 86 15.86 -10.98 -9.85
C GLN A 86 15.67 -11.85 -8.60
N GLY A 87 14.50 -12.45 -8.40
CA GLY A 87 14.27 -13.40 -7.30
C GLY A 87 15.21 -14.61 -7.33
N ARG A 88 15.64 -15.08 -8.51
CA ARG A 88 16.59 -16.21 -8.66
C ARG A 88 18.03 -15.81 -8.41
N ILE A 89 18.41 -14.60 -8.81
CA ILE A 89 19.79 -14.11 -8.71
C ILE A 89 20.06 -13.32 -7.42
N TYR A 90 19.04 -13.15 -6.56
CA TYR A 90 19.16 -12.35 -5.36
C TYR A 90 20.23 -12.93 -4.42
N PRO A 91 21.28 -12.18 -4.03
CA PRO A 91 22.52 -12.79 -3.50
C PRO A 91 22.49 -13.09 -1.99
N ILE A 92 21.39 -12.79 -1.28
CA ILE A 92 21.37 -12.78 0.19
C ILE A 92 20.32 -13.76 0.70
N GLN A 93 20.82 -14.93 1.13
CA GLN A 93 20.08 -16.05 1.72
C GLN A 93 19.03 -16.71 0.79
N PRO A 94 18.72 -18.01 0.98
CA PRO A 94 17.61 -18.62 0.26
C PRO A 94 16.32 -17.84 0.54
N LEU A 95 15.63 -17.41 -0.52
CA LEU A 95 14.29 -16.83 -0.37
C LEU A 95 13.39 -17.81 0.36
N ALA A 96 12.47 -17.31 1.19
CA ALA A 96 11.49 -18.16 1.87
C ALA A 96 10.63 -18.95 0.86
N HIS A 97 10.40 -18.35 -0.31
CA HIS A 97 9.62 -18.91 -1.40
C HIS A 97 10.33 -18.69 -2.75
N PRO A 98 11.31 -19.53 -3.12
CA PRO A 98 12.13 -19.31 -4.33
C PRO A 98 11.35 -19.44 -5.65
N ASP A 99 10.18 -20.10 -5.61
CA ASP A 99 9.30 -20.30 -6.77
C ASP A 99 8.11 -19.32 -6.82
N HIS A 100 7.98 -18.40 -5.86
CA HIS A 100 6.85 -17.47 -5.76
C HIS A 100 7.30 -16.01 -5.77
N ILE A 101 6.46 -15.14 -6.31
CA ILE A 101 6.56 -13.70 -6.18
C ILE A 101 5.31 -13.24 -5.44
N PHE A 102 5.47 -12.45 -4.38
CA PHE A 102 4.33 -11.83 -3.70
C PHE A 102 4.00 -10.53 -4.40
N ILE A 103 2.73 -10.30 -4.70
CA ILE A 103 2.28 -9.07 -5.32
C ILE A 103 1.31 -8.40 -4.35
N GLY A 104 1.73 -7.32 -3.71
CA GLY A 104 0.88 -6.49 -2.87
C GLY A 104 0.05 -5.52 -3.71
N SER A 105 -1.20 -5.31 -3.31
CA SER A 105 -2.12 -4.35 -3.95
C SER A 105 -2.12 -4.45 -5.49
N LEU A 106 -2.37 -5.64 -6.04
CA LEU A 106 -2.45 -5.88 -7.47
C LEU A 106 -3.77 -5.36 -8.05
N ASN A 107 -3.72 -4.35 -8.92
CA ASN A 107 -4.91 -3.94 -9.66
C ASN A 107 -5.49 -5.11 -10.50
N ASN A 108 -6.83 -5.24 -10.51
CA ASN A 108 -7.51 -6.35 -11.17
C ASN A 108 -7.27 -6.42 -12.69
N ALA A 109 -7.17 -5.28 -13.39
CA ALA A 109 -6.86 -5.29 -14.83
C ALA A 109 -5.47 -5.88 -15.11
N VAL A 110 -4.49 -5.56 -14.28
CA VAL A 110 -3.14 -6.13 -14.36
C VAL A 110 -3.15 -7.63 -14.03
N ARG A 111 -3.98 -8.03 -13.05
CA ARG A 111 -4.21 -9.44 -12.72
C ARG A 111 -4.76 -10.23 -13.92
N ASP A 112 -5.78 -9.70 -14.58
CA ASP A 112 -6.42 -10.37 -15.72
C ASP A 112 -5.46 -10.54 -16.89
N VAL A 113 -4.65 -9.50 -17.16
CA VAL A 113 -3.56 -9.57 -18.13
C VAL A 113 -2.54 -10.64 -17.75
N ALA A 114 -2.13 -10.71 -16.48
CA ALA A 114 -1.19 -11.71 -16.00
C ALA A 114 -1.75 -13.15 -16.15
N ILE A 115 -3.02 -13.37 -15.82
CA ILE A 115 -3.69 -14.67 -16.01
C ILE A 115 -3.73 -15.05 -17.49
N ALA A 116 -4.17 -14.14 -18.36
CA ALA A 116 -4.21 -14.35 -19.81
C ALA A 116 -2.80 -14.60 -20.41
N SER A 117 -1.77 -14.15 -19.71
CA SER A 117 -0.36 -14.33 -20.06
C SER A 117 0.23 -15.67 -19.61
N GLY A 118 -0.55 -16.50 -18.90
CA GLY A 118 -0.13 -17.80 -18.39
C GLY A 118 0.45 -17.78 -16.98
N LEU A 119 0.39 -16.64 -16.26
CA LEU A 119 0.73 -16.64 -14.83
C LEU A 119 -0.34 -17.36 -14.02
N ARG A 120 0.12 -18.12 -13.04
CA ARG A 120 -0.73 -18.79 -12.06
C ARG A 120 -0.63 -18.02 -10.75
N PHE A 121 -1.78 -17.59 -10.26
CA PHE A 121 -1.90 -17.08 -8.90
C PHE A 121 -2.14 -18.25 -7.94
N GLY A 122 -1.82 -18.06 -6.66
CA GLY A 122 -2.24 -18.98 -5.60
C GLY A 122 -3.76 -19.04 -5.45
N SER A 123 -4.25 -19.50 -4.31
CA SER A 123 -5.68 -19.43 -4.00
C SER A 123 -6.22 -18.02 -4.26
N THR A 124 -7.35 -17.91 -4.98
CA THR A 124 -8.03 -16.65 -5.25
C THR A 124 -8.14 -15.82 -3.97
N PRO A 125 -7.80 -14.52 -4.01
CA PRO A 125 -7.98 -13.64 -2.86
C PRO A 125 -9.40 -13.77 -2.35
N LYS A 126 -9.58 -13.82 -1.02
CA LYS A 126 -10.92 -13.89 -0.41
C LYS A 126 -11.79 -12.69 -0.81
N TYR A 127 -11.16 -11.56 -1.12
CA TYR A 127 -11.82 -10.30 -1.45
C TYR A 127 -11.07 -9.52 -2.52
N GLU A 128 -11.81 -8.74 -3.28
CA GLU A 128 -11.28 -7.58 -3.99
C GLU A 128 -11.35 -6.37 -3.04
N TYR A 129 -10.19 -5.87 -2.64
CA TYR A 129 -10.06 -4.72 -1.75
C TYR A 129 -10.35 -3.44 -2.50
N LYS A 130 -11.06 -2.51 -1.86
CA LYS A 130 -11.25 -1.15 -2.39
C LYS A 130 -10.00 -0.33 -2.06
N LYS A 131 -9.33 0.20 -3.08
CA LYS A 131 -8.24 1.15 -2.90
C LYS A 131 -8.81 2.55 -2.68
N PHE A 132 -8.72 3.02 -1.44
CA PHE A 132 -9.00 4.40 -1.12
C PHE A 132 -7.76 5.25 -1.40
N ILE A 133 -7.95 6.38 -2.06
CA ILE A 133 -6.94 7.43 -2.25
C ILE A 133 -7.37 8.66 -1.47
N PHE A 134 -6.41 9.33 -0.84
CA PHE A 134 -6.59 10.55 -0.08
C PHE A 134 -5.61 11.61 -0.55
N ARG A 135 -6.05 12.87 -0.53
CA ARG A 135 -5.17 14.03 -0.65
C ARG A 135 -4.81 14.55 0.74
N ILE A 136 -3.51 14.56 1.07
CA ILE A 136 -2.99 14.90 2.40
C ILE A 136 -3.30 16.35 2.78
N ASP A 137 -3.26 17.24 1.79
CA ASP A 137 -3.61 18.66 1.89
C ASP A 137 -5.11 18.92 2.05
N GLU A 138 -5.97 17.95 1.68
CA GLU A 138 -7.43 18.02 1.81
C GLU A 138 -7.97 17.33 3.07
N LEU A 139 -7.09 16.77 3.91
CA LEU A 139 -7.50 16.13 5.16
C LEU A 139 -8.16 17.15 6.09
N GLN A 140 -9.42 16.91 6.44
CA GLN A 140 -10.24 17.83 7.25
C GLN A 140 -9.84 17.92 8.73
N VAL A 141 -8.93 17.08 9.20
CA VAL A 141 -8.40 17.15 10.58
C VAL A 141 -7.35 18.27 10.64
N PRO A 142 -7.23 19.07 11.71
CA PRO A 142 -6.11 20.01 11.85
C PRO A 142 -4.74 19.32 11.78
N ALA A 143 -3.70 20.03 11.34
CA ALA A 143 -2.34 19.48 11.25
C ALA A 143 -1.77 19.06 12.63
N ASP A 144 -2.09 19.83 13.66
CA ASP A 144 -1.83 19.47 15.05
C ASP A 144 -3.13 19.37 15.87
N PRO A 145 -3.81 18.22 15.80
CA PRO A 145 -5.07 18.03 16.51
C PRO A 145 -4.81 17.90 18.01
N LYS A 146 -5.52 18.71 18.81
CA LYS A 146 -5.54 18.55 20.27
C LYS A 146 -6.30 17.28 20.63
N LEU A 147 -5.68 16.46 21.48
CA LEU A 147 -6.33 15.28 22.02
C LEU A 147 -7.27 15.65 23.17
N PRO A 148 -8.33 14.85 23.43
CA PRO A 148 -9.13 14.98 24.65
C PRO A 148 -8.27 14.89 25.91
N ALA A 149 -8.75 15.46 27.02
CA ALA A 149 -8.07 15.38 28.31
C ALA A 149 -7.80 13.92 28.72
N GLY A 150 -6.63 13.68 29.33
CA GLY A 150 -6.19 12.34 29.73
C GLY A 150 -5.62 11.49 28.59
N MET A 151 -5.46 12.04 27.39
CA MET A 151 -4.88 11.35 26.23
C MET A 151 -3.61 12.04 25.74
N VAL A 152 -2.65 11.22 25.31
CA VAL A 152 -1.34 11.66 24.81
C VAL A 152 -0.99 10.94 23.51
N TRP A 153 -0.17 11.60 22.69
CA TRP A 153 0.46 10.95 21.53
C TRP A 153 1.55 9.99 21.99
N GLY A 154 1.70 8.87 21.31
CA GLY A 154 2.73 7.89 21.60
C GLY A 154 3.19 7.11 20.38
N THR A 155 4.24 6.32 20.57
CA THR A 155 4.76 5.35 19.61
C THR A 155 4.42 3.93 20.05
N GLY A 156 4.55 2.97 19.12
CA GLY A 156 4.34 1.56 19.39
C GLY A 156 5.54 0.92 20.10
N THR A 157 5.28 0.22 21.20
CA THR A 157 6.21 -0.72 21.85
C THR A 157 5.94 -2.15 21.39
N ALA A 158 6.80 -3.10 21.77
CA ALA A 158 6.56 -4.52 21.50
C ALA A 158 5.23 -5.01 22.09
N TRP A 159 4.89 -4.58 23.31
CA TRP A 159 3.60 -4.89 23.95
C TRP A 159 2.40 -4.30 23.19
N ASP A 160 2.52 -3.06 22.72
CA ASP A 160 1.46 -2.47 21.89
C ASP A 160 1.27 -3.24 20.59
N CYS A 161 2.36 -3.71 19.97
CA CYS A 161 2.31 -4.49 18.73
C CYS A 161 1.65 -5.88 18.92
N GLU A 162 1.87 -6.54 20.06
CA GLU A 162 1.12 -7.76 20.40
C GLU A 162 -0.38 -7.48 20.57
N LEU A 163 -0.74 -6.35 21.19
CA LEU A 163 -2.13 -5.92 21.25
C LEU A 163 -2.70 -5.70 19.85
N VAL A 164 -2.01 -4.95 18.98
CA VAL A 164 -2.42 -4.69 17.60
C VAL A 164 -2.68 -6.01 16.86
N LYS A 165 -1.75 -6.96 16.96
CA LYS A 165 -1.86 -8.31 16.38
C LYS A 165 -3.09 -9.06 16.91
N SER A 166 -3.40 -8.95 18.19
CA SER A 166 -4.60 -9.57 18.78
C SER A 166 -5.93 -8.94 18.34
N ARG A 167 -5.91 -7.74 17.73
CA ARG A 167 -7.10 -6.97 17.32
C ARG A 167 -7.36 -7.01 15.81
N THR A 168 -6.55 -7.75 15.05
CA THR A 168 -6.70 -7.86 13.59
C THR A 168 -6.76 -9.32 13.15
N SER A 169 -7.62 -9.61 12.17
CA SER A 169 -7.63 -10.90 11.47
C SER A 169 -6.58 -11.00 10.37
N VAL A 170 -5.93 -9.89 10.02
CA VAL A 170 -4.88 -9.85 9.00
C VAL A 170 -3.54 -10.19 9.67
N PRO A 171 -2.92 -11.32 9.34
CA PRO A 171 -1.71 -11.76 10.02
C PRO A 171 -0.56 -10.79 9.77
N ARG A 172 -0.02 -10.20 10.84
CA ARG A 172 1.22 -9.41 10.84
C ARG A 172 2.12 -9.88 11.98
N SER A 173 3.41 -10.00 11.73
CA SER A 173 4.37 -10.27 12.79
C SER A 173 4.59 -9.01 13.63
N VAL A 174 4.92 -9.19 14.92
CA VAL A 174 5.30 -8.08 15.81
C VAL A 174 6.56 -7.39 15.28
N GLU A 175 7.51 -8.16 14.76
CA GLU A 175 8.72 -7.67 14.12
C GLU A 175 8.40 -6.70 12.97
N LEU A 176 7.45 -7.05 12.09
CA LEU A 176 7.01 -6.14 11.03
C LEU A 176 6.39 -4.87 11.63
N LEU A 177 5.44 -5.02 12.56
CA LEU A 177 4.75 -3.88 13.17
C LEU A 177 5.71 -2.90 13.85
N LEU A 178 6.76 -3.38 14.50
CA LEU A 178 7.78 -2.55 15.14
C LEU A 178 8.60 -1.71 14.14
N ASN A 179 8.73 -2.18 12.90
CA ASN A 179 9.47 -1.50 11.85
C ASN A 179 8.60 -0.59 10.97
N LEU A 180 7.27 -0.71 11.06
CA LEU A 180 6.36 0.13 10.29
C LEU A 180 6.19 1.52 10.93
N PRO A 181 6.14 2.61 10.14
CA PRO A 181 5.76 3.91 10.64
C PRO A 181 4.38 3.85 11.30
N SER A 182 4.31 4.29 12.56
CA SER A 182 3.09 4.17 13.35
C SER A 182 2.88 5.37 14.26
N LEU A 183 1.63 5.55 14.68
CA LEU A 183 1.25 6.55 15.65
C LEU A 183 0.12 6.00 16.53
N PHE A 184 0.22 6.32 17.82
CA PHE A 184 -0.72 5.88 18.84
C PHE A 184 -1.32 7.09 19.56
N ILE A 185 -2.59 6.96 19.94
CA ILE A 185 -3.22 7.72 20.99
C ILE A 185 -3.28 6.80 22.20
N LYS A 186 -2.70 7.25 23.31
CA LYS A 186 -2.63 6.52 24.57
C LYS A 186 -3.30 7.33 25.68
N LEU A 187 -3.77 6.67 26.72
CA LEU A 187 -4.08 7.33 27.99
C LEU A 187 -2.77 7.75 28.67
N GLU A 188 -2.84 8.69 29.61
CA GLU A 188 -1.67 9.16 30.39
C GLU A 188 -0.92 8.03 31.11
N ASN A 189 -1.62 6.94 31.46
CA ASN A 189 -1.02 5.75 32.06
C ASN A 189 -0.31 4.82 31.04
N GLY A 190 -0.23 5.23 29.77
CA GLY A 190 0.41 4.47 28.69
C GLY A 190 -0.49 3.47 27.96
N THR A 191 -1.76 3.30 28.35
CA THR A 191 -2.68 2.35 27.70
C THR A 191 -3.03 2.82 26.28
N PRO A 192 -2.77 2.05 25.22
CA PRO A 192 -3.17 2.41 23.86
C PRO A 192 -4.69 2.33 23.66
N VAL A 193 -5.27 3.35 23.04
CA VAL A 193 -6.73 3.42 22.78
C VAL A 193 -7.08 3.58 21.30
N ALA A 194 -6.19 4.12 20.49
CA ALA A 194 -6.32 4.16 19.03
C ALA A 194 -4.95 4.18 18.37
N TRP A 195 -4.84 3.63 17.18
CA TRP A 195 -3.57 3.57 16.44
C TRP A 195 -3.78 3.46 14.94
N ALA A 196 -2.73 3.75 14.20
CA ALA A 196 -2.62 3.54 12.76
C ALA A 196 -1.16 3.26 12.37
N PHE A 197 -0.99 2.57 11.25
CA PHE A 197 0.31 2.23 10.67
C PHE A 197 0.33 2.61 9.20
N LEU A 198 1.53 2.87 8.65
CA LEU A 198 1.77 2.81 7.22
C LEU A 198 2.38 1.46 6.90
N ALA A 199 1.81 0.75 5.93
CA ALA A 199 2.37 -0.47 5.39
C ALA A 199 3.66 -0.15 4.61
N VAL A 200 4.32 -1.20 4.16
CA VAL A 200 5.58 -1.14 3.43
C VAL A 200 5.51 -0.35 2.12
N ASP A 201 4.32 -0.25 1.51
CA ASP A 201 4.03 0.57 0.32
C ASP A 201 3.55 1.99 0.66
N GLY A 202 3.63 2.37 1.94
CA GLY A 202 3.16 3.67 2.44
C GLY A 202 1.64 3.74 2.65
N SER A 203 0.89 2.67 2.35
CA SER A 203 -0.57 2.67 2.51
C SER A 203 -0.99 2.62 3.98
N LEU A 204 -2.04 3.34 4.34
CA LEU A 204 -2.63 3.32 5.67
C LEU A 204 -3.18 1.93 5.97
N CYS A 205 -2.69 1.32 7.05
CA CYS A 205 -3.08 -0.02 7.48
C CYS A 205 -3.23 -0.14 9.00
N SER A 206 -3.76 -1.27 9.46
CA SER A 206 -3.90 -1.61 10.88
C SER A 206 -4.57 -0.52 11.74
N VAL A 207 -5.50 0.25 11.17
CA VAL A 207 -6.21 1.32 11.89
C VAL A 207 -7.18 0.71 12.88
N HIS A 208 -7.13 1.15 14.14
CA HIS A 208 -8.04 0.68 15.17
C HIS A 208 -8.37 1.78 16.19
N CYS A 209 -9.52 1.62 16.82
CA CYS A 209 -9.90 2.34 18.03
C CYS A 209 -10.63 1.35 18.94
N GLU A 210 -10.16 1.25 20.19
CA GLU A 210 -10.73 0.39 21.22
C GLU A 210 -12.20 0.76 21.46
N GLU A 211 -13.04 -0.26 21.65
CA GLU A 211 -14.50 -0.13 21.65
C GLU A 211 -15.05 0.99 22.56
N PRO A 212 -14.59 1.15 23.82
CA PRO A 212 -15.06 2.22 24.71
C PRO A 212 -14.77 3.64 24.20
N PHE A 213 -13.81 3.79 23.28
CA PHE A 213 -13.33 5.06 22.75
C PHE A 213 -13.77 5.33 21.31
N ARG A 214 -14.54 4.42 20.70
CA ARG A 214 -15.08 4.59 19.35
C ARG A 214 -16.07 5.75 19.26
N ARG A 215 -16.35 6.19 18.03
CA ARG A 215 -17.28 7.29 17.71
C ARG A 215 -16.87 8.66 18.28
N ARG A 216 -15.63 8.80 18.76
CA ARG A 216 -15.02 10.06 19.23
C ARG A 216 -14.03 10.68 18.23
N GLY A 217 -14.01 10.18 16.99
CA GLY A 217 -13.08 10.65 15.95
C GLY A 217 -11.63 10.22 16.09
N LEU A 218 -11.25 9.44 17.11
CA LEU A 218 -9.84 9.10 17.40
C LEU A 218 -9.13 8.38 16.24
N ALA A 219 -9.79 7.40 15.61
CA ALA A 219 -9.23 6.71 14.43
C ALA A 219 -8.94 7.67 13.27
N LYS A 220 -9.90 8.56 12.95
CA LYS A 220 -9.72 9.62 11.94
C LYS A 220 -8.54 10.52 12.30
N THR A 221 -8.46 10.94 13.57
CA THR A 221 -7.43 11.85 14.08
C THR A 221 -6.02 11.25 14.02
N VAL A 222 -5.84 10.01 14.47
CA VAL A 222 -4.54 9.33 14.43
C VAL A 222 -4.11 9.04 12.99
N SER A 223 -5.01 8.59 12.13
CA SER A 223 -4.74 8.36 10.70
C SER A 223 -4.33 9.66 10.00
N ALA A 224 -5.07 10.75 10.18
CA ALA A 224 -4.74 12.02 9.52
C ALA A 224 -3.38 12.59 9.97
N LYS A 225 -3.07 12.52 11.27
CA LYS A 225 -1.76 12.98 11.78
C LYS A 225 -0.63 12.08 11.28
N LEU A 226 -0.84 10.76 11.23
CA LEU A 226 0.13 9.82 10.69
C LEU A 226 0.44 10.11 9.21
N LEU A 227 -0.58 10.22 8.36
CA LEU A 227 -0.43 10.51 6.94
C LEU A 227 0.38 11.79 6.70
N ARG A 228 0.05 12.88 7.41
CA ARG A 228 0.78 14.15 7.28
C ARG A 228 2.25 14.08 7.68
N THR A 229 2.57 13.26 8.68
CA THR A 229 3.89 13.30 9.32
C THR A 229 4.83 12.20 8.84
N LYS A 230 4.30 11.15 8.20
CA LYS A 230 5.08 9.96 7.83
C LYS A 230 4.98 9.56 6.36
N THR A 231 4.02 10.06 5.58
CA THR A 231 3.90 9.68 4.16
C THR A 231 5.02 10.26 3.29
N SER A 232 5.64 11.38 3.67
CA SER A 232 6.76 12.00 2.93
C SER A 232 7.99 11.09 2.77
N SER A 233 8.11 10.05 3.60
CA SER A 233 9.15 9.02 3.45
C SER A 233 8.90 8.07 2.28
N PHE A 234 7.68 8.01 1.74
CA PHE A 234 7.27 7.16 0.63
C PHE A 234 7.01 7.95 -0.67
N GLY A 235 6.67 9.23 -0.56
CA GLY A 235 6.41 10.13 -1.68
C GLY A 235 6.02 11.53 -1.23
N ASN A 236 6.25 12.54 -2.06
CA ASN A 236 5.99 13.96 -1.76
C ASN A 236 4.92 14.58 -2.67
N ASP A 237 4.05 13.76 -3.26
CA ASP A 237 2.99 14.14 -4.18
C ASP A 237 1.66 14.49 -3.48
N ASN A 238 1.66 14.48 -2.13
CA ASN A 238 0.48 14.66 -1.28
C ASN A 238 -0.60 13.60 -1.44
N PHE A 239 -0.28 12.44 -2.01
CA PHE A 239 -1.20 11.32 -2.05
C PHE A 239 -0.91 10.30 -0.95
N ALA A 240 -1.97 9.67 -0.48
CA ALA A 240 -1.92 8.52 0.39
C ALA A 240 -2.96 7.50 -0.07
N ALA A 241 -2.79 6.25 0.35
CA ALA A 241 -3.73 5.19 -0.03
C ALA A 241 -4.07 4.27 1.14
N ALA A 242 -5.13 3.47 1.01
CA ALA A 242 -5.48 2.38 1.92
C ALA A 242 -6.20 1.27 1.17
N ASP A 243 -5.92 0.02 1.51
CA ASP A 243 -6.65 -1.14 1.01
C ASP A 243 -7.70 -1.60 2.03
N VAL A 244 -8.98 -1.55 1.64
CA VAL A 244 -10.08 -1.83 2.56
C VAL A 244 -10.96 -2.96 2.03
N ALA A 245 -11.15 -4.00 2.84
CA ALA A 245 -12.02 -5.12 2.50
C ALA A 245 -13.48 -4.64 2.27
N PRO A 246 -14.20 -5.24 1.31
CA PRO A 246 -15.54 -4.80 0.91
C PRO A 246 -16.58 -4.96 2.02
N ASP A 247 -16.38 -5.91 2.94
CA ASP A 247 -17.23 -6.17 4.11
C ASP A 247 -16.84 -5.32 5.34
N ASN A 248 -15.69 -4.61 5.30
CA ASN A 248 -15.26 -3.74 6.39
C ASN A 248 -15.87 -2.33 6.25
N THR A 249 -17.18 -2.23 6.51
CA THR A 249 -17.92 -0.96 6.44
C THR A 249 -17.34 0.12 7.34
N SER A 250 -16.85 -0.24 8.53
CA SER A 250 -16.27 0.73 9.48
C SER A 250 -15.02 1.41 8.91
N SER A 251 -14.11 0.66 8.28
CA SER A 251 -12.92 1.25 7.65
C SER A 251 -13.27 2.04 6.40
N GLN A 252 -14.27 1.61 5.61
CA GLN A 252 -14.74 2.37 4.45
C GLN A 252 -15.29 3.75 4.87
N GLU A 253 -16.15 3.79 5.89
CA GLU A 253 -16.70 5.06 6.40
C GLU A 253 -15.62 5.94 7.03
N MET A 254 -14.63 5.34 7.71
CA MET A 254 -13.47 6.07 8.22
C MET A 254 -12.67 6.71 7.07
N CYS A 255 -12.39 5.97 6.00
CA CYS A 255 -11.67 6.48 4.85
C CYS A 255 -12.44 7.62 4.15
N LYS A 256 -13.75 7.45 3.92
CA LYS A 256 -14.61 8.53 3.39
C LYS A 256 -14.59 9.77 4.29
N SER A 257 -14.59 9.58 5.61
CA SER A 257 -14.52 10.70 6.55
C SER A 257 -13.20 11.48 6.48
N LEU A 258 -12.14 10.88 5.93
CA LEU A 258 -10.86 11.53 5.64
C LEU A 258 -10.82 12.17 4.24
N ASN A 259 -11.96 12.37 3.59
CA ASN A 259 -12.06 12.79 2.20
C ASN A 259 -11.46 11.77 1.21
N GLY A 260 -11.42 10.49 1.59
CA GLY A 260 -10.94 9.43 0.72
C GLY A 260 -12.01 8.96 -0.26
N SER A 261 -11.63 8.76 -1.52
CA SER A 261 -12.44 8.17 -2.58
C SER A 261 -11.91 6.80 -2.96
N VAL A 262 -12.79 5.90 -3.38
CA VAL A 262 -12.39 4.63 -3.99
C VAL A 262 -12.00 4.92 -5.44
N HIS A 263 -10.79 4.53 -5.83
CA HIS A 263 -10.35 4.64 -7.21
C HIS A 263 -10.49 3.28 -7.89
N TRP A 264 -9.76 2.25 -7.45
CA TRP A 264 -9.83 0.92 -8.05
C TRP A 264 -10.08 -0.20 -7.05
N ALA A 265 -10.35 -1.39 -7.59
CA ALA A 265 -10.32 -2.65 -6.86
C ALA A 265 -8.95 -3.34 -7.03
N GLY A 266 -8.43 -3.91 -5.95
CA GLY A 266 -7.15 -4.58 -5.90
C GLY A 266 -7.20 -5.93 -5.19
N SER A 267 -6.26 -6.78 -5.54
CA SER A 267 -6.05 -8.12 -4.97
C SER A 267 -4.74 -8.14 -4.15
N TRP A 268 -4.69 -8.97 -3.12
CA TRP A 268 -3.49 -9.29 -2.34
C TRP A 268 -3.26 -10.80 -2.37
#